data_AF-A0A5N5J0S9-F1
#
_entry.id   AF-A0A5N5J0S9-F1
#
_cell.length_a   1.000
_cell.length_b   1.000
_cell.length_c   1.000
_cell.angle_alpha   90.00
_cell.angle_beta   90.00
_cell.angle_gamma   90.00
#
_symmetry.space_group_name_H-M   'P 1'
#
loop_
_entity.id
_entity.type
_entity.pdbx_description
1 polymer ?
#
loop_
_entity_poly.entity_id
_entity_poly.type
_entity_poly.pdbx_seq_one_letter_code
_entity_poly.pdbx_strand_id
1 'polypeptide(L)'
;MTCEQGFRHKGVILTADHLEGTRERSLVTLPGAYHQVVNEGPNVATAVNLALDRGLELEPKHGVAIQTQTWHTIALWYFRRGSANYTEAAKKLLAEYDFVRPFQLHDDPKQQDVLTTWIEYLAYACAVYYRCTRLVKKHQPGYDAAWKTLADSKVLTPSETKENICDFKFASQLDLGEAMALKAVKLDAAKGSIESIKRRGNLISDFYDAVRNYRIAQTDTVKSNVKLRWILEQIPLVEAELKEPGAAQSGSHTGRSSKRKRNRGDEVTEVGPSKRLRKTNCDGVTRQSTSHPADDLQDKPLSLAWTANRSKTRSRRLFCGLGRREQAP
;
A
#
# COMPACT_ATOMS: atom_id res chain seq x y z
N MET A 1 23.13 -9.80 21.87
CA MET A 1 22.12 -9.79 20.79
C MET A 1 21.24 -8.57 21.01
N THR A 2 21.55 -7.47 20.32
CA THR A 2 20.74 -6.24 20.33
C THR A 2 19.62 -6.37 19.30
N CYS A 3 18.39 -5.99 19.68
CA CYS A 3 17.24 -6.02 18.78
C CYS A 3 17.32 -4.82 17.82
N GLU A 4 17.45 -5.05 16.51
CA GLU A 4 17.48 -4.00 15.47
C GLU A 4 16.14 -3.22 15.32
N GLN A 5 15.15 -3.47 16.18
CA GLN A 5 13.83 -2.84 16.14
C GLN A 5 13.45 -2.14 17.46
N GLY A 6 14.42 -1.49 18.12
CA GLY A 6 14.23 -0.84 19.42
C GLY A 6 13.05 0.13 19.52
N PHE A 7 12.67 0.78 18.41
CA PHE A 7 11.57 1.74 18.36
C PHE A 7 10.15 1.13 18.31
N ARG A 8 10.00 -0.20 18.29
CA ARG A 8 8.66 -0.81 18.42
C ARG A 8 8.10 -0.72 19.83
N HIS A 9 8.96 -0.52 20.82
CA HIS A 9 8.52 -0.26 22.19
C HIS A 9 8.25 1.24 22.33
N LYS A 10 7.01 1.60 22.71
CA LYS A 10 6.54 2.99 22.87
C LYS A 10 7.16 3.73 24.08
N GLY A 11 8.42 3.45 24.42
CA GLY A 11 9.08 3.93 25.65
C GLY A 11 10.17 4.98 25.44
N VAL A 12 10.34 5.51 24.22
CA VAL A 12 11.36 6.53 23.92
C VAL A 12 10.66 7.88 23.80
N ILE A 13 11.07 8.84 24.63
CA ILE A 13 10.56 10.22 24.68
C ILE A 13 11.69 11.14 24.26
N LEU A 14 11.48 11.95 23.22
CA LEU A 14 12.38 13.04 22.83
C LEU A 14 11.69 14.37 23.16
N THR A 15 12.42 15.32 23.73
CA THR A 15 11.90 16.67 24.06
C THR A 15 12.22 17.65 22.94
N ALA A 16 11.22 18.43 22.53
CA ALA A 16 11.36 19.54 21.60
C ALA A 16 10.74 20.80 22.23
N ASP A 17 11.34 21.97 21.96
CA ASP A 17 10.87 23.25 22.50
C ASP A 17 9.62 23.77 21.76
N HIS A 18 8.82 24.51 22.52
CA HIS A 18 7.42 24.92 22.34
C HIS A 18 6.96 25.38 20.94
N LEU A 19 5.80 24.90 20.50
CA LEU A 19 4.97 25.48 19.43
C LEU A 19 3.52 25.57 19.94
N GLU A 20 3.01 26.77 20.18
CA GLU A 20 1.63 27.02 20.62
C GLU A 20 0.65 27.09 19.42
N GLY A 21 -0.55 26.53 19.60
CA GLY A 21 -1.74 27.06 18.93
C GLY A 21 -2.76 26.07 18.32
N THR A 22 -3.99 26.19 18.83
CA THR A 22 -5.33 25.88 18.25
C THR A 22 -5.98 24.52 18.53
N ARG A 23 -7.28 24.58 18.86
CA ARG A 23 -8.06 23.54 19.56
C ARG A 23 -8.97 22.66 18.68
N GLU A 24 -8.89 22.77 17.35
CA GLU A 24 -9.66 21.91 16.43
C GLU A 24 -8.82 21.62 15.17
N ARG A 25 -7.99 20.59 15.22
CA ARG A 25 -7.26 20.09 14.04
C ARG A 25 -7.33 18.57 13.98
N SER A 26 -7.65 18.05 12.79
CA SER A 26 -7.42 16.64 12.47
C SER A 26 -5.95 16.47 12.12
N LEU A 27 -5.27 15.52 12.78
CA LEU A 27 -3.89 15.14 12.46
C LEU A 27 -3.91 13.87 11.61
N VAL A 28 -3.20 13.85 10.49
CA VAL A 28 -3.03 12.65 9.66
C VAL A 28 -1.59 12.19 9.76
N THR A 29 -1.36 10.96 10.22
CA THR A 29 -0.04 10.33 10.26
C THR A 29 0.13 9.41 9.05
N LEU A 30 1.21 9.61 8.28
CA LEU A 30 1.52 8.78 7.11
C LEU A 30 2.27 7.49 7.51
N PRO A 31 2.14 6.39 6.73
CA PRO A 31 2.88 5.16 6.98
C PRO A 31 4.39 5.39 7.02
N GLY A 32 5.06 4.95 8.09
CA GLY A 32 6.49 5.11 8.29
C GLY A 32 6.92 6.41 8.96
N ALA A 33 5.98 7.33 9.22
CA ALA A 33 6.26 8.52 10.01
C ALA A 33 6.27 8.20 11.52
N TYR A 34 7.33 8.62 12.20
CA TYR A 34 7.40 8.62 13.66
C TYR A 34 6.75 9.90 14.17
N HIS A 35 5.89 9.78 15.18
CA HIS A 35 5.27 10.92 15.83
C HIS A 35 5.21 10.69 17.34
N GLN A 36 5.28 11.78 18.09
CA GLN A 36 5.14 11.82 19.54
C GLN A 36 4.19 12.95 19.88
N VAL A 37 3.23 12.69 20.78
CA VAL A 37 2.21 13.67 21.17
C VAL A 37 2.16 13.71 22.69
N VAL A 38 2.14 14.92 23.24
CA VAL A 38 1.94 15.20 24.66
C VAL A 38 0.66 16.02 24.78
N ASN A 39 -0.25 15.62 25.66
CA ASN A 39 -1.47 16.37 25.94
C ASN A 39 -1.19 17.41 27.03
N GLU A 40 -1.52 18.68 26.77
CA GLU A 40 -1.34 19.80 27.72
C GLU A 40 -2.43 19.87 28.80
N GLY A 41 -3.38 18.94 28.79
CA GLY A 41 -4.47 18.88 29.77
C GLY A 41 -5.50 17.79 29.44
N PRO A 42 -6.59 17.69 30.22
CA PRO A 42 -7.66 16.75 29.96
C PRO A 42 -8.28 16.98 28.58
N ASN A 43 -8.18 15.99 27.70
CA ASN A 43 -8.79 16.03 26.38
C ASN A 43 -9.34 14.66 26.00
N VAL A 44 -10.18 14.65 24.96
CA VAL A 44 -10.72 13.44 24.33
C VAL A 44 -10.33 13.50 22.87
N ALA A 45 -9.61 12.49 22.40
CA ALA A 45 -9.22 12.33 21.00
C ALA A 45 -9.71 10.98 20.47
N THR A 46 -10.21 10.97 19.23
CA THR A 46 -10.55 9.74 18.52
C THR A 46 -9.54 9.52 17.41
N ALA A 47 -8.95 8.33 17.34
CA ALA A 47 -7.99 7.96 16.31
C ALA A 47 -8.48 6.70 15.59
N VAL A 48 -8.40 6.70 14.25
CA VAL A 48 -8.74 5.55 13.40
C VAL A 48 -7.56 5.31 12.46
N ASN A 49 -7.07 4.07 12.42
CA ASN A 49 -6.10 3.66 11.40
C ASN A 49 -6.85 3.36 10.11
N LEU A 50 -6.63 4.17 9.08
CA LEU A 50 -7.16 3.93 7.75
C LEU A 50 -6.05 3.33 6.90
N ALA A 51 -6.26 2.10 6.43
CA ALA A 51 -5.45 1.52 5.37
C ALA A 51 -6.06 1.95 4.03
N LEU A 52 -5.52 3.01 3.44
CA LEU A 52 -5.78 3.29 2.03
C LEU A 52 -5.09 2.20 1.23
N ASP A 53 -5.86 1.52 0.38
CA ASP A 53 -5.26 0.63 -0.62
C ASP A 53 -4.28 1.50 -1.43
N ARG A 54 -3.01 1.11 -1.46
CA ARG A 54 -1.89 1.86 -2.08
C ARG A 54 -2.07 2.13 -3.58
N GLY A 55 -3.23 1.83 -4.16
CA GLY A 55 -3.59 2.02 -5.56
C GLY A 55 -4.19 3.39 -5.91
N LEU A 56 -4.49 4.25 -4.93
CA LEU A 56 -4.96 5.62 -5.18
C LEU A 56 -3.99 6.61 -4.53
N GLU A 57 -2.80 6.76 -5.13
CA GLU A 57 -2.05 7.99 -4.97
C GLU A 57 -2.92 9.13 -5.50
N LEU A 58 -3.13 10.15 -4.68
CA LEU A 58 -3.90 11.34 -5.00
C LEU A 58 -3.41 11.93 -6.32
N GLU A 59 -4.31 11.96 -7.31
CA GLU A 59 -4.17 12.73 -8.54
C GLU A 59 -3.63 14.13 -8.21
N PRO A 60 -2.61 14.62 -8.93
CA PRO A 60 -1.96 15.90 -8.65
C PRO A 60 -2.86 17.05 -9.08
N LYS A 61 -4.01 17.23 -8.42
CA LYS A 61 -4.97 18.27 -8.82
C LYS A 61 -4.62 19.62 -8.22
N HIS A 62 -4.09 19.72 -7.00
CA HIS A 62 -3.70 21.03 -6.43
C HIS A 62 -2.60 20.88 -5.35
N GLY A 63 -1.39 21.41 -5.60
CA GLY A 63 -0.32 21.55 -4.59
C GLY A 63 0.83 20.54 -4.69
N VAL A 64 1.63 20.64 -5.75
CA VAL A 64 2.64 19.64 -6.21
C VAL A 64 4.00 19.70 -5.47
N ALA A 65 4.25 20.67 -4.60
CA ALA A 65 5.60 20.95 -4.10
C ALA A 65 6.18 19.91 -3.12
N ILE A 66 5.36 19.15 -2.38
CA ILE A 66 5.85 18.18 -1.36
C ILE A 66 6.18 16.81 -1.96
N GLN A 67 5.56 16.46 -3.10
CA GLN A 67 5.79 15.16 -3.74
C GLN A 67 7.11 15.13 -4.54
N THR A 68 7.48 16.22 -5.23
CA THR A 68 8.62 16.24 -6.16
C THR A 68 9.97 15.93 -5.52
N GLN A 69 10.24 16.42 -4.29
CA GLN A 69 11.51 16.14 -3.60
C GLN A 69 11.69 14.67 -3.23
N THR A 70 10.61 13.98 -2.88
CA THR A 70 10.66 12.55 -2.53
C THR A 70 10.93 11.71 -3.77
N TRP A 71 10.26 12.03 -4.89
CA TRP A 71 10.49 11.37 -6.17
C TRP A 71 11.90 11.60 -6.69
N HIS A 72 12.40 12.83 -6.64
CA HIS A 72 13.75 13.18 -7.10
C HIS A 72 14.83 12.42 -6.31
N THR A 73 14.70 12.31 -4.99
CA THR A 73 15.65 11.55 -4.15
C THR A 73 15.64 10.06 -4.50
N ILE A 74 14.45 9.49 -4.71
CA ILE A 74 14.29 8.09 -5.09
C ILE A 74 14.82 7.86 -6.51
N ALA A 75 14.54 8.77 -7.45
CA ALA A 75 15.03 8.75 -8.82
C ALA A 75 16.56 8.81 -8.82
N LEU A 76 17.17 9.79 -8.14
CA LEU A 76 18.61 9.89 -7.97
C LEU A 76 19.21 8.59 -7.42
N TRP A 77 18.57 7.96 -6.44
CA TRP A 77 19.04 6.66 -5.93
C TRP A 77 19.03 5.55 -6.99
N TYR A 78 18.01 5.52 -7.86
CA TYR A 78 17.93 4.55 -8.95
C TYR A 78 18.93 4.82 -10.08
N PHE A 79 19.10 6.08 -10.47
CA PHE A 79 19.91 6.46 -11.63
C PHE A 79 21.41 6.57 -11.31
N ARG A 80 21.77 6.97 -10.09
CA ARG A 80 23.19 7.15 -9.67
C ARG A 80 23.99 5.85 -9.62
N ARG A 81 23.32 4.68 -9.67
CA ARG A 81 24.01 3.38 -9.66
C ARG A 81 24.57 2.96 -11.04
N GLY A 82 24.25 3.70 -12.11
CA GLY A 82 24.64 3.34 -13.48
C GLY A 82 25.23 4.46 -14.35
N SER A 83 25.29 5.69 -13.85
CA SER A 83 25.86 6.83 -14.60
C SER A 83 26.42 7.90 -13.65
N ALA A 84 27.41 8.65 -14.14
CA ALA A 84 27.91 9.83 -13.44
C ALA A 84 26.95 11.03 -13.53
N ASN A 85 26.04 11.04 -14.51
CA ASN A 85 25.11 12.13 -14.78
C ASN A 85 23.67 11.61 -14.91
N TYR A 86 22.79 12.09 -14.01
CA TYR A 86 21.37 11.76 -13.96
C TYR A 86 20.66 11.94 -15.30
N THR A 87 20.91 13.07 -15.98
CA THR A 87 20.26 13.43 -17.25
C THR A 87 20.58 12.41 -18.35
N GLU A 88 21.81 11.94 -18.42
CA GLU A 88 22.21 10.97 -19.45
C GLU A 88 21.62 9.58 -19.18
N ALA A 89 21.50 9.16 -17.93
CA ALA A 89 20.80 7.91 -17.62
C ALA A 89 19.29 8.02 -17.83
N ALA A 90 18.67 9.16 -17.53
CA ALA A 90 17.26 9.40 -17.84
C ALA A 90 17.01 9.34 -19.36
N LYS A 91 17.82 10.04 -20.17
CA LYS A 91 17.75 9.98 -21.64
C LYS A 91 17.91 8.56 -22.17
N LYS A 92 18.96 7.84 -21.71
CA LYS A 92 19.19 6.46 -22.13
C LYS A 92 18.01 5.56 -21.80
N LEU A 93 17.48 5.66 -20.59
CA LEU A 93 16.34 4.87 -20.16
C LEU A 93 15.10 5.21 -20.98
N LEU A 94 14.80 6.49 -21.18
CA LEU A 94 13.65 6.94 -21.97
C LEU A 94 13.75 6.50 -23.44
N ALA A 95 14.96 6.49 -24.01
CA ALA A 95 15.21 5.98 -25.36
C ALA A 95 14.91 4.47 -25.48
N GLU A 96 15.08 3.67 -24.42
CA GLU A 96 14.67 2.26 -24.41
C GLU A 96 13.14 2.07 -24.47
N TYR A 97 12.35 3.12 -24.21
CA TYR A 97 10.89 3.16 -24.33
C TYR A 97 10.43 4.05 -25.50
N ASP A 98 11.28 4.20 -26.53
CA ASP A 98 11.01 4.98 -27.76
C ASP A 98 10.73 6.48 -27.53
N PHE A 99 11.07 7.01 -26.34
CA PHE A 99 10.95 8.42 -26.06
C PHE A 99 12.24 9.14 -26.52
N VAL A 100 12.20 9.68 -27.74
CA VAL A 100 13.35 10.30 -28.43
C VAL A 100 13.36 11.83 -28.38
N ARG A 101 12.38 12.45 -27.71
CA ARG A 101 12.25 13.91 -27.65
C ARG A 101 13.44 14.53 -26.90
N PRO A 102 14.02 15.65 -27.37
CA PRO A 102 15.05 16.36 -26.62
C PRO A 102 14.44 17.04 -25.38
N PHE A 103 15.15 16.96 -24.27
CA PHE A 103 14.82 17.66 -23.02
C PHE A 103 16.10 17.91 -22.21
N GLN A 104 16.03 18.84 -21.27
CA GLN A 104 17.11 19.16 -20.35
C GLN A 104 16.57 19.17 -18.92
N LEU A 105 17.06 18.24 -18.09
CA LEU A 105 16.71 18.22 -16.67
C LEU A 105 17.59 19.22 -15.92
N HIS A 106 16.96 20.01 -15.06
CA HIS A 106 17.64 20.95 -14.16
C HIS A 106 17.85 20.32 -12.78
N ASP A 107 18.97 20.62 -12.13
CA ASP A 107 19.27 20.19 -10.76
C ASP A 107 18.30 20.82 -9.74
N ASP A 108 17.87 22.06 -9.98
CA ASP A 108 16.83 22.72 -9.19
C ASP A 108 15.46 22.48 -9.84
N PRO A 109 14.54 21.73 -9.21
CA PRO A 109 13.21 21.47 -9.75
C PRO A 109 12.39 22.75 -10.00
N LYS A 110 12.71 23.86 -9.32
CA LYS A 110 12.02 25.14 -9.52
C LYS A 110 12.34 25.80 -10.86
N GLN A 111 13.43 25.39 -11.51
CA GLN A 111 13.85 25.89 -12.81
C GLN A 111 13.26 25.07 -13.97
N GLN A 112 12.69 23.89 -13.68
CA GLN A 112 12.09 23.06 -14.71
C GLN A 112 10.74 23.63 -15.15
N ASP A 113 10.50 23.64 -16.46
CA ASP A 113 9.16 23.86 -16.98
C ASP A 113 8.23 22.67 -16.69
N VAL A 114 6.94 22.87 -16.90
CA VAL A 114 5.90 21.85 -16.63
C VAL A 114 6.16 20.59 -17.46
N LEU A 115 6.53 20.71 -18.74
CA LEU A 115 6.78 19.57 -19.61
C LEU A 115 7.99 18.75 -19.14
N THR A 116 9.09 19.42 -18.80
CA THR A 116 10.32 18.83 -18.28
C THR A 116 10.05 18.10 -16.97
N THR A 117 9.20 18.65 -16.11
CA THR A 117 8.75 17.98 -14.87
C THR A 117 8.01 16.67 -15.18
N TRP A 118 7.11 16.67 -16.18
CA TRP A 118 6.41 15.47 -16.62
C TRP A 118 7.35 14.43 -17.25
N ILE A 119 8.36 14.87 -18.02
CA ILE A 119 9.39 14.00 -18.60
C ILE A 119 10.26 13.39 -17.49
N GLU A 120 10.63 14.16 -16.46
CA GLU A 120 11.34 13.62 -15.29
C GLU A 120 10.51 12.55 -14.58
N TYR A 121 9.22 12.80 -14.40
CA TYR A 121 8.30 11.83 -13.81
C TYR A 121 8.13 10.57 -14.67
N LEU A 122 8.11 10.71 -16.00
CA LEU A 122 8.15 9.57 -16.93
C LEU A 122 9.42 8.74 -16.74
N ALA A 123 10.60 9.38 -16.67
CA ALA A 123 11.87 8.70 -16.44
C ALA A 123 11.85 7.92 -15.11
N TYR A 124 11.32 8.53 -14.04
CA TYR A 124 11.09 7.85 -12.77
C TYR A 124 10.19 6.61 -12.93
N ALA A 125 9.04 6.74 -13.59
CA ALA A 125 8.11 5.63 -13.78
C ALA A 125 8.74 4.48 -14.59
N CYS A 126 9.47 4.79 -15.65
CA CYS A 126 10.27 3.82 -16.41
C CYS A 126 11.28 3.10 -15.50
N ALA A 127 11.96 3.82 -14.61
CA ALA A 127 12.97 3.24 -13.72
C ALA A 127 12.35 2.27 -12.70
N VAL A 128 11.18 2.62 -12.15
CA VAL A 128 10.42 1.73 -11.27
C VAL A 128 9.97 0.49 -12.02
N TYR A 129 9.38 0.64 -13.20
CA TYR A 129 8.94 -0.49 -14.03
C TYR A 129 10.13 -1.42 -14.37
N TYR A 130 11.26 -0.86 -14.80
CA TYR A 130 12.49 -1.60 -15.06
C TYR A 130 12.99 -2.36 -13.82
N ARG A 131 12.94 -1.74 -12.63
CA ARG A 131 13.28 -2.43 -11.38
C ARG A 131 12.35 -3.61 -11.12
N CYS A 132 11.04 -3.40 -11.22
CA CYS A 132 10.06 -4.44 -10.92
C CYS A 132 10.21 -5.63 -11.88
N THR A 133 10.38 -5.38 -13.18
CA THR A 133 10.65 -6.44 -14.17
C THR A 133 11.96 -7.18 -13.88
N ARG A 134 13.03 -6.49 -13.44
CA ARG A 134 14.27 -7.15 -13.00
C ARG A 134 14.07 -8.01 -11.77
N LEU A 135 13.25 -7.59 -10.81
CA LEU A 135 12.94 -8.38 -9.61
C LEU A 135 12.12 -9.62 -9.97
N VAL A 136 11.15 -9.51 -10.88
CA VAL A 136 10.42 -10.67 -11.43
C VAL A 136 11.41 -11.66 -12.04
N LYS A 137 12.27 -11.22 -12.95
CA LYS A 137 13.30 -12.08 -13.57
C LYS A 137 14.24 -12.71 -12.54
N LYS A 138 14.66 -11.95 -11.52
CA LYS A 138 15.54 -12.43 -10.44
C LYS A 138 14.87 -13.51 -9.59
N HIS A 139 13.58 -13.36 -9.28
CA HIS A 139 12.86 -14.27 -8.39
C HIS A 139 12.21 -15.44 -9.13
N GLN A 140 12.11 -15.39 -10.46
CA GLN A 140 11.55 -16.45 -11.31
C GLN A 140 12.15 -17.85 -11.03
N PRO A 141 13.48 -18.05 -10.94
CA PRO A 141 14.02 -19.39 -10.71
C PRO A 141 13.64 -19.95 -9.33
N GLY A 142 13.62 -19.10 -8.31
CA GLY A 142 13.21 -19.50 -6.95
C GLY A 142 11.73 -19.84 -6.90
N TYR A 143 10.91 -19.08 -7.64
CA TYR A 143 9.50 -19.37 -7.84
C TYR A 143 9.31 -20.76 -8.47
N ASP A 144 9.98 -21.04 -9.60
CA ASP A 144 9.82 -22.30 -10.34
C ASP A 144 10.32 -23.51 -9.54
N ALA A 145 11.42 -23.34 -8.79
CA ALA A 145 11.93 -24.38 -7.89
C ALA A 145 10.99 -24.68 -6.71
N ALA A 146 10.41 -23.64 -6.10
CA ALA A 146 9.44 -23.80 -5.01
C ALA A 146 8.16 -24.48 -5.51
N TRP A 147 7.67 -24.10 -6.68
CA TRP A 147 6.52 -24.74 -7.32
C TRP A 147 6.77 -26.20 -7.62
N LYS A 148 7.92 -26.52 -8.22
CA LYS A 148 8.31 -27.91 -8.50
C LYS A 148 8.35 -28.76 -7.23
N THR A 149 8.95 -28.25 -6.15
CA THR A 149 9.01 -28.94 -4.86
C THR A 149 7.62 -29.23 -4.31
N LEU A 150 6.70 -28.26 -4.40
CA LEU A 150 5.32 -28.44 -3.96
C LEU A 150 4.58 -29.48 -4.82
N ALA A 151 4.74 -29.43 -6.15
CA ALA A 151 4.14 -30.40 -7.06
C ALA A 151 4.66 -31.83 -6.84
N ASP A 152 5.98 -31.99 -6.72
CA ASP A 152 6.65 -33.29 -6.51
C ASP A 152 6.24 -33.94 -5.17
N SER A 153 5.79 -33.15 -4.20
CA SER A 153 5.29 -33.63 -2.91
C SER A 153 3.94 -34.37 -3.01
N LYS A 154 3.25 -34.28 -4.15
CA LYS A 154 1.94 -34.91 -4.42
C LYS A 154 0.84 -34.57 -3.40
N VAL A 155 0.97 -33.44 -2.71
CA VAL A 155 -0.06 -32.96 -1.77
C VAL A 155 -1.14 -32.12 -2.45
N LEU A 156 -0.95 -31.74 -3.72
CA LEU A 156 -1.90 -30.93 -4.49
C LEU A 156 -3.05 -31.78 -5.03
N THR A 157 -4.26 -31.23 -5.02
CA THR A 157 -5.40 -31.83 -5.72
C THR A 157 -5.35 -31.47 -7.21
N PRO A 158 -5.95 -32.27 -8.10
CA PRO A 158 -5.92 -31.98 -9.54
C PRO A 158 -6.52 -30.63 -9.95
N SER A 159 -7.41 -30.05 -9.14
CA SER A 159 -8.01 -28.72 -9.35
C SER A 159 -7.10 -27.56 -8.92
N GLU A 160 -6.03 -27.86 -8.19
CA GLU A 160 -5.13 -26.84 -7.65
C GLU A 160 -4.05 -26.51 -8.65
N THR A 161 -4.25 -25.37 -9.31
CA THR A 161 -3.24 -24.77 -10.17
C THR A 161 -2.36 -23.81 -9.38
N LYS A 162 -1.23 -23.50 -10.02
CA LYS A 162 -0.26 -22.49 -9.61
C LYS A 162 -0.91 -21.14 -9.26
N GLU A 163 -1.87 -20.72 -10.08
CA GLU A 163 -2.58 -19.45 -9.96
C GLU A 163 -3.55 -19.48 -8.78
N ASN A 164 -4.26 -20.60 -8.58
CA ASN A 164 -5.28 -20.74 -7.54
C ASN A 164 -4.67 -20.78 -6.13
N ILE A 165 -3.57 -21.53 -5.95
CA ILE A 165 -2.87 -21.63 -4.64
C ILE A 165 -2.29 -20.28 -4.24
N CYS A 166 -1.84 -19.49 -5.22
CA CYS A 166 -1.30 -18.17 -4.94
C CYS A 166 -2.39 -17.14 -4.62
N ASP A 167 -3.66 -17.34 -4.97
CA ASP A 167 -4.69 -16.33 -4.67
C ASP A 167 -4.88 -16.18 -3.15
N PHE A 168 -4.86 -14.93 -2.67
CA PHE A 168 -4.95 -14.61 -1.24
C PHE A 168 -6.23 -15.19 -0.61
N LYS A 169 -7.30 -15.29 -1.40
CA LYS A 169 -8.58 -15.89 -0.99
C LYS A 169 -8.46 -17.38 -0.62
N PHE A 170 -7.49 -18.09 -1.17
CA PHE A 170 -7.31 -19.52 -0.95
C PHE A 170 -6.72 -19.82 0.44
N ALA A 171 -5.82 -18.96 0.93
CA ALA A 171 -5.22 -19.11 2.27
C ALA A 171 -6.30 -19.07 3.37
N SER A 172 -7.32 -18.23 3.23
CA SER A 172 -8.43 -18.14 4.19
C SER A 172 -9.42 -19.31 4.14
N GLN A 173 -9.49 -20.04 3.02
CA GLN A 173 -10.39 -21.20 2.88
C GLN A 173 -9.82 -22.49 3.50
N LEU A 174 -8.49 -22.62 3.54
CA LEU A 174 -7.81 -23.76 4.15
C LEU A 174 -8.10 -23.87 5.67
N ASP A 175 -8.13 -22.74 6.37
CA ASP A 175 -8.46 -22.66 7.80
C ASP A 175 -9.89 -23.14 8.09
N LEU A 176 -10.83 -22.88 7.17
CA LEU A 176 -12.23 -23.30 7.30
C LEU A 176 -12.40 -24.81 7.07
N GLY A 177 -11.61 -25.39 6.16
CA GLY A 177 -11.59 -26.83 5.90
C GLY A 177 -11.06 -27.64 7.09
N GLU A 178 -10.02 -27.15 7.77
CA GLU A 178 -9.45 -27.78 8.97
C GLU A 178 -10.47 -27.84 10.12
N ALA A 179 -11.27 -26.77 10.30
CA ALA A 179 -12.33 -26.70 11.31
C ALA A 179 -13.47 -27.71 11.07
N MET A 180 -13.80 -28.03 9.81
CA MET A 180 -14.84 -29.00 9.48
C MET A 180 -14.35 -30.46 9.63
N ALA A 181 -13.10 -30.75 9.29
CA ALA A 181 -12.52 -32.09 9.41
C ALA A 181 -12.43 -32.56 10.88
N LEU A 182 -12.28 -31.63 11.84
CA LEU A 182 -12.28 -31.93 13.27
C LEU A 182 -13.63 -32.45 13.81
N LYS A 183 -14.75 -32.28 13.08
CA LYS A 183 -16.10 -32.65 13.56
C LYS A 183 -16.55 -34.08 13.21
N ALA A 184 -15.83 -34.84 12.37
CA ALA A 184 -16.27 -36.17 11.94
C ALA A 184 -15.41 -37.31 12.50
N VAL A 185 -16.01 -38.25 13.24
CA VAL A 185 -15.28 -39.31 13.98
C VAL A 185 -15.41 -40.70 13.34
N LYS A 186 -14.27 -41.18 12.84
CA LYS A 186 -13.66 -42.49 13.15
C LYS A 186 -12.21 -42.21 13.52
N LEU A 187 -11.83 -42.45 14.77
CA LEU A 187 -10.71 -41.76 15.44
C LEU A 187 -9.34 -41.96 14.78
N ASP A 188 -9.01 -43.16 14.28
CA ASP A 188 -7.68 -43.41 13.70
C ASP A 188 -7.56 -42.92 12.24
N ALA A 189 -8.61 -43.11 11.44
CA ALA A 189 -8.67 -42.52 10.09
C ALA A 189 -8.65 -40.98 10.15
N ALA A 190 -9.34 -40.40 11.14
CA ALA A 190 -9.35 -38.96 11.37
C ALA A 190 -7.97 -38.43 11.76
N LYS A 191 -7.22 -39.11 12.64
CA LYS A 191 -5.85 -38.72 13.00
C LYS A 191 -4.92 -38.68 11.78
N GLY A 192 -4.91 -39.74 10.97
CA GLY A 192 -4.09 -39.77 9.75
C GLY A 192 -4.48 -38.66 8.76
N SER A 193 -5.79 -38.38 8.63
CA SER A 193 -6.28 -37.26 7.81
C SER A 193 -5.81 -35.90 8.35
N ILE A 194 -5.86 -35.68 9.66
CA ILE A 194 -5.40 -34.43 10.29
C ILE A 194 -3.89 -34.23 10.06
N GLU A 195 -3.08 -35.27 10.22
CA GLU A 195 -1.63 -35.18 9.96
C GLU A 195 -1.32 -34.89 8.49
N SER A 196 -2.07 -35.49 7.56
CA SER A 196 -1.98 -35.20 6.13
C SER A 196 -2.35 -33.75 5.81
N ILE A 197 -3.46 -33.25 6.36
CA ILE A 197 -3.92 -31.86 6.20
C ILE A 197 -2.87 -30.89 6.74
N LYS A 198 -2.32 -31.15 7.94
CA LYS A 198 -1.27 -30.33 8.54
C LYS A 198 0.00 -30.31 7.69
N ARG A 199 0.44 -31.47 7.21
CA ARG A 199 1.60 -31.56 6.31
C ARG A 199 1.40 -30.73 5.06
N ARG A 200 0.22 -30.82 4.45
CA ARG A 200 -0.16 -30.05 3.26
C ARG A 200 -0.20 -28.55 3.56
N GLY A 201 -0.84 -28.13 4.65
CA GLY A 201 -0.89 -26.74 5.08
C GLY A 201 0.50 -26.13 5.27
N ASN A 202 1.40 -26.86 5.92
CA ASN A 202 2.80 -26.43 6.10
C ASN A 202 3.52 -26.26 4.75
N LEU A 203 3.39 -27.22 3.83
CA LEU A 203 4.03 -27.14 2.51
C LEU A 203 3.49 -25.99 1.67
N ILE A 204 2.18 -25.71 1.74
CA ILE A 204 1.56 -24.56 1.06
C ILE A 204 2.06 -23.24 1.68
N SER A 205 2.17 -23.18 3.01
CA SER A 205 2.71 -22.01 3.72
C SER A 205 4.17 -21.74 3.35
N ASP A 206 5.01 -22.78 3.36
CA ASP A 206 6.43 -22.68 2.96
C ASP A 206 6.57 -22.22 1.51
N PHE A 207 5.73 -22.75 0.61
CA PHE A 207 5.66 -22.30 -0.77
C PHE A 207 5.27 -20.82 -0.85
N TYR A 208 4.23 -20.40 -0.14
CA TYR A 208 3.75 -19.01 -0.12
C TYR A 208 4.85 -18.04 0.29
N ASP A 209 5.56 -18.35 1.37
CA ASP A 209 6.67 -17.55 1.86
C ASP A 209 7.83 -17.49 0.85
N ALA A 210 8.15 -18.62 0.21
CA ALA A 210 9.18 -18.67 -0.83
C ALA A 210 8.83 -17.82 -2.05
N VAL A 211 7.55 -17.76 -2.46
CA VAL A 211 7.11 -17.02 -3.66
C VAL A 211 6.67 -15.58 -3.39
N ARG A 212 6.58 -15.15 -2.12
CA ARG A 212 6.07 -13.82 -1.74
C ARG A 212 6.74 -12.67 -2.49
N ASN A 213 8.06 -12.66 -2.55
CA ASN A 213 8.82 -11.58 -3.21
C ASN A 213 8.59 -11.53 -4.73
N TYR A 214 8.50 -12.70 -5.37
CA TYR A 214 8.16 -12.80 -6.79
C TYR A 214 6.79 -12.17 -7.07
N ARG A 215 5.78 -12.49 -6.25
CA ARG A 215 4.41 -12.00 -6.41
C ARG A 215 4.28 -10.50 -6.21
N ILE A 216 4.96 -9.96 -5.19
CA ILE A 216 5.04 -8.52 -4.96
C ILE A 216 5.63 -7.85 -6.21
N ALA A 217 6.78 -8.34 -6.70
CA ALA A 217 7.42 -7.78 -7.88
C ALA A 217 6.53 -7.86 -9.15
N GLN A 218 5.78 -8.95 -9.33
CA GLN A 218 4.85 -9.11 -10.44
C GLN A 218 3.70 -8.08 -10.35
N THR A 219 3.11 -7.94 -9.16
CA THR A 219 2.04 -6.96 -8.90
C THR A 219 2.53 -5.54 -9.14
N ASP A 220 3.70 -5.21 -8.63
CA ASP A 220 4.31 -3.89 -8.83
C ASP A 220 4.66 -3.65 -10.30
N THR A 221 5.07 -4.67 -11.05
CA THR A 221 5.30 -4.57 -12.50
C THR A 221 4.02 -4.18 -13.24
N VAL A 222 2.89 -4.83 -12.94
CA VAL A 222 1.60 -4.52 -13.55
C VAL A 222 1.17 -3.09 -13.21
N LYS A 223 1.25 -2.70 -11.93
CA LYS A 223 0.90 -1.35 -11.48
C LYS A 223 1.76 -0.28 -12.16
N SER A 224 3.08 -0.49 -12.19
CA SER A 224 4.01 0.45 -12.83
C SER A 224 3.79 0.54 -14.35
N ASN A 225 3.40 -0.55 -15.02
CA ASN A 225 3.05 -0.52 -16.44
C ASN A 225 1.79 0.34 -16.70
N VAL A 226 0.74 0.16 -15.90
CA VAL A 226 -0.49 0.99 -16.01
C VAL A 226 -0.15 2.47 -15.80
N LYS A 227 0.65 2.78 -14.77
CA LYS A 227 1.13 4.14 -14.50
C LYS A 227 1.95 4.71 -15.65
N LEU A 228 2.87 3.92 -16.21
CA LEU A 228 3.70 4.32 -17.35
C LEU A 228 2.85 4.66 -18.58
N ARG A 229 1.88 3.81 -18.93
CA ARG A 229 0.95 4.07 -20.03
C ARG A 229 0.16 5.36 -19.83
N TRP A 230 -0.37 5.56 -18.64
CA TRP A 230 -1.11 6.79 -18.32
C TRP A 230 -0.24 8.04 -18.48
N ILE A 231 1.01 8.05 -18.00
CA ILE A 231 1.91 9.20 -18.15
C ILE A 231 2.20 9.50 -19.63
N LEU A 232 2.43 8.45 -20.43
CA LEU A 232 2.67 8.60 -21.88
C LEU A 232 1.47 9.22 -22.60
N GLU A 233 0.24 8.94 -22.14
CA GLU A 233 -0.99 9.56 -22.65
C GLU A 233 -1.14 11.03 -22.20
N GLN A 234 -0.61 11.41 -21.03
CA GLN A 234 -0.69 12.79 -20.52
C GLN A 234 0.29 13.76 -21.19
N ILE A 235 1.48 13.31 -21.58
CA ILE A 235 2.52 14.20 -22.14
C ILE A 235 2.02 14.99 -23.37
N PRO A 236 1.39 14.37 -24.38
CA PRO A 236 0.85 15.11 -25.52
C PRO A 236 -0.23 16.14 -25.15
N LEU A 237 -1.03 15.87 -24.11
CA LEU A 237 -2.06 16.80 -23.62
C LEU A 237 -1.41 18.04 -22.99
N VAL A 238 -0.43 17.83 -22.11
CA VAL A 238 0.34 18.91 -21.49
C VAL A 238 1.05 19.75 -22.56
N GLU A 239 1.61 19.12 -23.59
CA GLU A 239 2.23 19.83 -24.69
C GLU A 239 1.25 20.67 -25.51
N ALA A 240 0.03 20.18 -25.73
CA ALA A 240 -1.01 20.94 -26.41
C ALA A 240 -1.42 22.16 -25.59
N GLU A 241 -1.66 21.97 -24.28
CA GLU A 241 -1.98 23.06 -23.35
C GLU A 241 -0.89 24.13 -23.30
N LEU A 242 0.39 23.73 -23.37
CA LEU A 242 1.52 24.66 -23.40
C LEU A 242 1.66 25.40 -24.74
N LYS A 243 1.14 24.85 -25.85
CA LYS A 243 1.20 25.45 -27.19
C LYS A 243 0.05 26.40 -27.48
N GLU A 244 -1.09 26.26 -26.80
CA GLU A 244 -2.23 27.15 -27.02
C GLU A 244 -1.87 28.60 -26.65
N PRO A 245 -1.75 29.51 -27.63
CA PRO A 245 -1.21 30.86 -27.40
C PRO A 245 -2.20 31.81 -26.70
N GLY A 246 -3.14 31.30 -25.90
CA GLY A 246 -4.34 32.04 -25.49
C GLY A 246 -4.79 31.93 -24.02
N ALA A 247 -4.18 31.08 -23.19
CA ALA A 247 -4.53 31.04 -21.75
C ALA A 247 -3.85 32.16 -20.93
N ALA A 248 -3.05 33.02 -21.58
CA ALA A 248 -2.58 34.27 -21.00
C ALA A 248 -3.77 35.24 -20.83
N GLN A 249 -4.37 35.18 -19.64
CA GLN A 249 -4.78 36.38 -18.92
C GLN A 249 -5.65 37.41 -19.69
N SER A 250 -6.70 36.98 -20.40
CA SER A 250 -7.85 37.88 -20.67
C SER A 250 -8.70 38.13 -19.41
N GLY A 251 -8.04 38.21 -18.24
CA GLY A 251 -8.55 38.90 -17.07
C GLY A 251 -8.51 40.40 -17.35
N SER A 252 -9.42 40.84 -18.23
CA SER A 252 -9.75 42.23 -18.43
C SER A 252 -10.16 42.81 -17.07
N HIS A 253 -9.20 43.53 -16.48
CA HIS A 253 -9.39 44.43 -15.35
C HIS A 253 -10.26 45.63 -15.80
N THR A 254 -11.49 45.40 -16.27
CA THR A 254 -12.49 46.47 -16.22
C THR A 254 -13.00 46.52 -14.80
N GLY A 255 -12.37 47.38 -14.00
CA GLY A 255 -12.77 47.65 -12.64
C GLY A 255 -14.26 47.94 -12.56
N ARG A 256 -14.95 47.26 -11.63
CA ARG A 256 -16.19 47.79 -11.08
C ARG A 256 -16.16 47.62 -9.58
N SER A 257 -15.56 48.63 -8.96
CA SER A 257 -15.81 49.06 -7.60
C SER A 257 -17.31 48.98 -7.29
N SER A 258 -17.74 47.93 -6.60
CA SER A 258 -19.06 47.86 -5.96
C SER A 258 -18.84 47.88 -4.45
N LYS A 259 -18.69 49.11 -3.97
CA LYS A 259 -18.64 49.51 -2.57
C LYS A 259 -19.98 49.16 -1.90
N ARG A 260 -20.17 47.90 -1.47
CA ARG A 260 -21.27 47.54 -0.56
C ARG A 260 -20.90 47.93 0.87
N LYS A 261 -21.31 49.15 1.20
CA LYS A 261 -21.41 49.74 2.53
C LYS A 261 -22.16 48.78 3.47
N ARG A 262 -21.46 48.12 4.40
CA ARG A 262 -22.09 47.45 5.55
C ARG A 262 -22.40 48.52 6.60
N ASN A 263 -23.68 48.80 6.79
CA ASN A 263 -24.17 49.56 7.93
C ASN A 263 -23.93 48.75 9.21
N ARG A 264 -23.32 49.40 10.20
CA ARG A 264 -23.48 49.07 11.62
C ARG A 264 -24.93 49.35 11.99
N GLY A 265 -25.58 48.38 12.60
CA GLY A 265 -26.80 48.56 13.39
C GLY A 265 -26.59 47.75 14.67
N ASP A 266 -26.41 48.47 15.77
CA ASP A 266 -26.64 47.98 17.12
C ASP A 266 -28.12 47.64 17.31
N GLU A 267 -28.41 46.96 18.43
CA GLU A 267 -29.68 47.01 19.17
C GLU A 267 -30.55 45.71 19.20
N VAL A 268 -30.29 44.93 20.26
CA VAL A 268 -31.23 44.54 21.35
C VAL A 268 -32.27 43.41 21.14
N THR A 269 -32.30 42.56 22.18
CA THR A 269 -33.36 41.71 22.76
C THR A 269 -33.80 40.38 22.13
N GLU A 270 -33.59 39.36 22.98
CA GLU A 270 -34.57 38.39 23.50
C GLU A 270 -35.09 37.18 22.69
N VAL A 271 -34.88 36.02 23.34
CA VAL A 271 -35.85 34.96 23.66
C VAL A 271 -36.65 34.32 22.52
N GLY A 272 -36.44 33.00 22.35
CA GLY A 272 -37.51 32.11 21.90
C GLY A 272 -37.08 30.81 21.21
N PRO A 273 -37.43 29.62 21.71
CA PRO A 273 -37.05 28.33 21.12
C PRO A 273 -38.15 27.75 20.22
N SER A 274 -37.80 27.10 19.10
CA SER A 274 -38.68 26.08 18.49
C SER A 274 -38.04 25.21 17.39
N LYS A 275 -37.92 23.93 17.72
CA LYS A 275 -38.38 22.73 16.98
C LYS A 275 -38.70 22.87 15.48
N ARG A 276 -38.06 22.00 14.68
CA ARG A 276 -38.65 21.12 13.61
C ARG A 276 -37.48 20.48 12.84
N LEU A 277 -37.11 19.23 13.09
CA LEU A 277 -37.74 18.00 12.57
C LEU A 277 -38.12 18.08 11.08
N ARG A 278 -37.26 17.54 10.22
CA ARG A 278 -37.65 16.93 8.93
C ARG A 278 -36.77 15.71 8.67
N LYS A 279 -37.33 14.56 9.05
CA LYS A 279 -36.94 13.22 8.63
C LYS A 279 -37.79 12.91 7.40
N THR A 280 -37.18 12.75 6.23
CA THR A 280 -37.89 12.30 5.03
C THR A 280 -37.73 10.79 4.90
N ASN A 281 -38.85 10.10 5.02
CA ASN A 281 -39.07 8.71 4.64
C ASN A 281 -38.82 8.51 3.14
N CYS A 282 -38.24 7.35 2.82
CA CYS A 282 -38.44 6.66 1.55
C CYS A 282 -39.04 5.28 1.88
N ASP A 283 -40.37 5.19 1.80
CA ASP A 283 -41.12 3.98 1.50
C ASP A 283 -40.80 3.57 0.05
N GLY A 284 -40.82 2.34 -0.44
CA GLY A 284 -41.22 1.05 0.09
C GLY A 284 -41.37 0.12 -1.14
N VAL A 285 -40.85 -1.10 -1.09
CA VAL A 285 -41.22 -2.18 -2.02
C VAL A 285 -41.44 -3.47 -1.25
N THR A 286 -42.69 -3.92 -1.33
CA THR A 286 -43.32 -5.10 -0.77
C THR A 286 -42.77 -6.41 -1.35
N ARG A 287 -42.55 -7.45 -0.51
CA ARG A 287 -43.16 -8.80 -0.67
C ARG A 287 -42.82 -9.80 0.45
N GLN A 288 -43.92 -10.30 1.06
CA GLN A 288 -44.22 -11.67 1.53
C GLN A 288 -43.20 -12.35 2.47
N SER A 289 -43.43 -12.40 3.79
CA SER A 289 -44.32 -13.33 4.53
C SER A 289 -44.20 -14.81 4.14
N THR A 290 -43.38 -15.54 4.92
CA THR A 290 -43.63 -16.94 5.25
C THR A 290 -43.23 -17.17 6.71
N SER A 291 -44.08 -17.87 7.44
CA SER A 291 -44.12 -18.00 8.91
C SER A 291 -43.44 -19.28 9.45
N HIS A 292 -43.03 -19.17 10.72
CA HIS A 292 -42.82 -20.23 11.75
C HIS A 292 -41.54 -21.09 11.75
N PRO A 293 -41.15 -21.66 12.92
CA PRO A 293 -41.31 -21.20 14.31
C PRO A 293 -39.98 -21.20 15.10
N ALA A 294 -40.10 -20.69 16.33
CA ALA A 294 -39.08 -20.55 17.35
C ALA A 294 -38.35 -21.85 17.71
N ASP A 295 -37.04 -21.74 17.93
CA ASP A 295 -36.32 -22.63 18.85
C ASP A 295 -35.40 -21.81 19.75
N ASP A 296 -35.56 -22.12 21.02
CA ASP A 296 -34.92 -21.63 22.23
C ASP A 296 -33.41 -21.95 22.19
N LEU A 297 -32.54 -20.96 22.34
CA LEU A 297 -31.18 -21.23 22.81
C LEU A 297 -30.61 -20.04 23.60
N GLN A 298 -30.46 -20.32 24.88
CA GLN A 298 -29.96 -19.45 25.93
C GLN A 298 -28.54 -18.94 25.64
N ASP A 299 -28.39 -17.62 25.70
CA ASP A 299 -27.10 -16.93 25.79
C ASP A 299 -26.40 -17.29 27.11
N LYS A 300 -25.19 -17.87 27.00
CA LYS A 300 -24.18 -17.87 28.06
C LYS A 300 -22.90 -17.26 27.51
N PRO A 301 -22.31 -16.25 28.16
CA PRO A 301 -21.04 -15.68 27.74
C PRO A 301 -19.89 -16.60 28.20
N LEU A 302 -19.22 -17.24 27.25
CA LEU A 302 -17.96 -17.94 27.49
C LEU A 302 -16.82 -16.91 27.54
N SER A 303 -16.26 -16.71 28.73
CA SER A 303 -14.95 -16.10 28.91
C SER A 303 -13.88 -17.09 28.43
N LEU A 304 -13.08 -16.69 27.44
CA LEU A 304 -11.90 -17.45 27.00
C LEU A 304 -10.67 -16.57 27.09
N ALA A 305 -9.91 -16.82 28.16
CA ALA A 305 -8.55 -16.33 28.34
C ALA A 305 -7.63 -16.96 27.28
N TRP A 306 -6.96 -16.11 26.51
CA TRP A 306 -5.86 -16.51 25.63
C TRP A 306 -4.61 -16.80 26.47
N THR A 307 -4.12 -18.03 26.48
CA THR A 307 -2.75 -18.35 26.92
C THR A 307 -1.88 -18.62 25.68
N ALA A 308 -0.95 -17.71 25.42
CA ALA A 308 0.04 -17.85 24.36
C ALA A 308 1.16 -18.80 24.84
N ASN A 309 1.22 -20.01 24.29
CA ASN A 309 2.35 -20.92 24.49
C ASN A 309 3.17 -21.01 23.20
N ARG A 310 4.30 -20.31 23.15
CA ARG A 310 5.19 -20.25 21.98
C ARG A 310 6.46 -21.05 22.28
N SER A 311 6.45 -22.32 21.89
CA SER A 311 7.60 -23.22 22.00
C SER A 311 8.69 -22.82 21.00
N LYS A 312 9.89 -22.53 21.51
CA LYS A 312 11.12 -22.33 20.72
C LYS A 312 11.64 -23.68 20.24
N THR A 313 11.68 -23.91 18.92
CA THR A 313 12.51 -24.96 18.32
C THR A 313 13.79 -24.37 17.71
N ARG A 314 14.89 -25.03 18.05
CA ARG A 314 16.28 -24.61 17.90
C ARG A 314 16.81 -25.19 16.60
N SER A 315 17.15 -24.36 15.61
CA SER A 315 17.72 -24.81 14.34
C SER A 315 19.23 -25.07 14.49
N ARG A 316 19.65 -26.35 14.40
CA ARG A 316 21.05 -26.76 14.23
C ARG A 316 21.49 -26.45 12.79
N ARG A 317 22.56 -25.65 12.62
CA ARG A 317 23.28 -25.53 11.34
C ARG A 317 24.27 -26.68 11.21
N LEU A 318 24.20 -27.41 10.10
CA LEU A 318 25.26 -28.30 9.64
C LEU A 318 26.29 -27.46 8.87
N PHE A 319 27.54 -27.62 9.27
CA PHE A 319 28.74 -27.04 8.68
C PHE A 319 29.16 -27.92 7.48
N CYS A 320 29.28 -27.36 6.28
CA CYS A 320 29.93 -28.05 5.16
C CYS A 320 31.40 -27.60 5.10
N GLY A 321 32.29 -28.58 5.24
CA GLY A 321 33.74 -28.41 5.21
C GLY A 321 34.29 -28.19 3.79
N LEU A 322 35.35 -27.40 3.74
CA LEU A 322 36.19 -27.11 2.59
C LEU A 322 37.06 -28.33 2.24
N GLY A 323 36.96 -28.82 1.01
CA GLY A 323 37.87 -29.81 0.43
C GLY A 323 39.14 -29.15 -0.12
N ARG A 324 40.30 -29.57 0.39
CA ARG A 324 41.65 -29.29 -0.13
C ARG A 324 41.82 -29.92 -1.52
N ARG A 325 42.47 -29.20 -2.44
CA ARG A 325 43.10 -29.77 -3.65
C ARG A 325 44.56 -30.07 -3.33
N GLU A 326 44.93 -31.34 -3.44
CA GLU A 326 46.31 -31.81 -3.55
C GLU A 326 46.88 -31.46 -4.94
N GLN A 327 48.15 -31.07 -4.95
CA GLN A 327 49.01 -31.01 -6.13
C GLN A 327 49.75 -32.34 -6.28
N ALA A 328 49.99 -32.76 -7.52
CA ALA A 328 51.01 -33.73 -7.90
C ALA A 328 51.27 -33.60 -9.42
N PRO A 329 52.36 -34.19 -9.92
CA PRO A 329 53.76 -33.99 -9.54
C PRO A 329 54.53 -33.15 -10.56
#